data_AF-X0M883-F1
#
_entry.id   AF-X0M883-F1
#
_cell.length_a   1.000
_cell.length_b   1.000
_cell.length_c   1.000
_cell.angle_alpha   90.00
_cell.angle_beta   90.00
_cell.angle_gamma   90.00
#
_symmetry.space_group_name_H-M   'P 1'
#
loop_
_entity.id
_entity.type
_entity.pdbx_description
1 polymer ?
#
loop_
_entity_poly.entity_id
_entity_poly.type
_entity_poly.pdbx_seq_one_letter_code
_entity_poly.pdbx_strand_id
1 'polypeptide(L)'
;MSITSARLEQIRIVETEISNKVDWITTEKKKLENILDTVEGISSSMRDQMSRSASSSSKKKGRGETVSIDEAVTRYKGIIQNMKNAIAEEEQRVEELKKEKVGLENYEIGN
;
A
#
# COMPACT_ATOMS: atom_id res chain seq x y z
N MET A 1 -18.34 21.32 26.64
CA MET A 1 -17.46 21.06 25.49
C MET A 1 -17.68 22.15 24.47
N SER A 2 -16.61 22.83 24.02
CA SER A 2 -16.70 23.79 22.91
C SER A 2 -16.81 23.03 21.58
N ILE A 3 -17.39 23.65 20.56
CA ILE A 3 -17.47 23.08 19.21
C ILE A 3 -16.06 22.76 18.69
N THR A 4 -15.07 23.62 19.00
CA THR A 4 -13.66 23.41 18.68
C THR A 4 -13.10 22.16 19.36
N SER A 5 -13.34 21.96 20.67
CA SER A 5 -12.86 20.76 21.38
C SER A 5 -13.42 19.47 20.79
N ALA A 6 -14.68 19.48 20.34
CA ALA A 6 -15.29 18.33 19.67
C ALA A 6 -14.67 18.06 18.30
N ARG A 7 -14.35 19.13 17.54
CA ARG A 7 -13.70 19.01 16.24
C ARG A 7 -12.26 18.53 16.35
N LEU A 8 -11.51 18.99 17.34
CA LEU A 8 -10.14 18.53 17.61
C LEU A 8 -10.10 17.04 17.94
N GLU A 9 -11.07 16.53 18.71
CA GLU A 9 -11.16 15.11 19.00
C GLU A 9 -11.52 14.28 17.75
N GLN A 10 -12.41 14.79 16.89
CA GLN A 10 -12.68 14.16 15.60
C GLN A 10 -11.43 14.08 14.72
N ILE A 11 -10.65 15.16 14.65
CA ILE A 11 -9.38 15.20 13.90
C ILE A 11 -8.44 14.11 14.44
N ARG A 12 -8.30 14.00 15.77
CA ARG A 12 -7.44 12.99 16.40
C ARG A 12 -7.85 11.55 16.07
N ILE A 13 -9.15 11.27 16.04
CA ILE A 13 -9.67 9.95 15.66
C ILE A 13 -9.27 9.64 14.21
N VAL A 14 -9.49 10.59 13.30
CA VAL A 14 -9.15 10.43 11.89
C VAL A 14 -7.63 10.27 11.69
N GLU A 15 -6.80 11.03 12.41
CA GLU A 15 -5.33 10.87 12.37
C GLU A 15 -4.91 9.45 12.80
N THR A 16 -5.57 8.89 13.81
CA THR A 16 -5.28 7.53 14.30
C THR A 16 -5.69 6.48 13.26
N GLU A 17 -6.86 6.64 12.63
CA GLU A 17 -7.33 5.76 11.56
C GLU A 17 -6.39 5.78 10.35
N ILE A 18 -5.93 6.98 9.96
CA ILE A 18 -4.98 7.15 8.87
C ILE A 18 -3.65 6.47 9.21
N SER A 19 -3.11 6.68 10.41
CA SER A 19 -1.86 6.04 10.85
C SER A 19 -1.95 4.51 10.77
N ASN A 20 -3.02 3.93 11.31
CA ASN A 20 -3.23 2.47 11.26
C ASN A 20 -3.31 1.95 9.83
N LYS A 21 -3.96 2.70 8.93
CA LYS A 21 -4.06 2.34 7.52
C LYS A 21 -2.71 2.41 6.82
N VAL A 22 -1.93 3.47 7.05
CA VAL A 22 -0.57 3.62 6.49
C VAL A 22 0.35 2.50 6.98
N ASP A 23 0.28 2.13 8.26
CA ASP A 23 1.07 1.04 8.82
C ASP A 23 0.73 -0.31 8.17
N TRP A 24 -0.57 -0.57 7.97
CA TRP A 24 -1.03 -1.77 7.28
C TRP A 24 -0.56 -1.82 5.82
N ILE A 25 -0.74 -0.74 5.05
CA ILE A 25 -0.29 -0.65 3.65
C ILE A 25 1.23 -0.82 3.57
N THR A 26 1.98 -0.17 4.47
CA THR A 26 3.45 -0.26 4.51
C THR A 26 3.92 -1.68 4.79
N THR A 27 3.25 -2.37 5.71
CA THR A 27 3.55 -3.77 6.03
C THR A 27 3.31 -4.68 4.83
N GLU A 28 2.18 -4.50 4.13
CA GLU A 28 1.85 -5.31 2.97
C GLU A 28 2.78 -5.02 1.78
N LYS A 29 3.13 -3.75 1.57
CA LYS A 29 4.13 -3.32 0.58
C LYS A 29 5.47 -4.04 0.82
N LYS A 30 5.97 -4.05 2.06
CA LYS A 30 7.23 -4.73 2.40
C LYS A 30 7.19 -6.22 2.11
N LYS A 31 6.06 -6.90 2.35
CA LYS A 31 5.92 -8.32 1.98
C LYS A 31 6.04 -8.53 0.48
N LEU A 32 5.38 -7.70 -0.32
CA LEU A 32 5.45 -7.78 -1.78
C LEU A 32 6.85 -7.44 -2.31
N GLU A 33 7.52 -6.44 -1.73
CA GLU A 33 8.91 -6.09 -2.04
C GLU A 33 9.85 -7.28 -1.75
N ASN A 34 9.72 -7.94 -0.59
CA ASN A 34 10.51 -9.13 -0.27
C ASN A 34 10.27 -10.31 -1.23
N ILE A 35 9.02 -10.50 -1.66
CA ILE A 35 8.67 -11.52 -2.66
C ILE A 35 9.33 -11.19 -4.00
N LEU A 36 9.26 -9.92 -4.43
CA LEU A 36 9.90 -9.47 -5.66
C LEU A 36 11.41 -9.64 -5.60
N ASP A 37 12.07 -9.22 -4.53
CA ASP A 37 13.52 -9.36 -4.37
C ASP A 37 13.96 -10.83 -4.49
N THR A 38 13.19 -11.73 -3.89
CA THR A 38 13.44 -13.18 -3.98
C THR A 38 13.31 -13.69 -5.42
N VAL A 39 12.30 -13.23 -6.14
CA VAL A 39 12.04 -13.67 -7.53
C VAL A 39 13.03 -13.03 -8.50
N GLU A 40 13.35 -11.75 -8.35
CA GLU A 40 14.29 -11.03 -9.20
C GLU A 40 15.74 -11.51 -9.02
N GLY A 41 16.08 -12.03 -7.84
CA GLY A 41 17.36 -12.70 -7.59
C GLY A 41 17.55 -14.01 -8.36
N ILE A 42 16.49 -14.59 -8.91
CA ILE A 42 16.55 -15.77 -9.79
C ILE A 42 16.80 -15.30 -11.23
N SER A 43 17.77 -15.88 -11.95
CA SER A 43 18.02 -15.52 -13.35
C SER A 43 16.77 -15.68 -14.23
N SER A 44 16.58 -14.79 -15.22
CA SER A 44 15.44 -14.86 -16.15
C SER A 44 15.32 -16.22 -16.84
N SER A 45 16.44 -16.83 -17.24
CA SER A 45 16.46 -18.17 -17.82
C SER A 45 15.91 -19.26 -16.88
N MET A 46 16.19 -19.16 -15.58
CA MET A 46 15.64 -20.08 -14.58
C MET A 46 14.16 -19.81 -14.32
N ARG A 47 13.73 -18.54 -14.26
CA ARG A 47 12.31 -18.17 -14.13
C ARG A 47 11.49 -18.67 -15.32
N ASP A 48 12.04 -18.61 -16.53
CA ASP A 48 11.41 -19.15 -17.74
C ASP A 48 11.28 -20.68 -17.68
N GLN A 49 12.33 -21.37 -17.26
CA GLN A 49 12.29 -22.83 -17.09
C GLN A 49 11.26 -23.25 -16.02
N MET A 50 11.19 -22.53 -14.90
CA MET A 50 10.22 -22.76 -13.84
C MET A 50 8.79 -22.50 -14.32
N SER A 51 8.57 -21.39 -15.05
CA SER A 51 7.28 -21.03 -15.64
C SER A 51 6.81 -22.08 -16.65
N ARG A 52 7.71 -22.57 -17.51
CA ARG A 52 7.41 -23.63 -18.49
C ARG A 52 7.10 -24.97 -17.82
N SER A 53 7.84 -25.33 -16.77
CA SER A 53 7.62 -26.57 -16.01
C SER A 53 6.26 -26.54 -15.29
N ALA A 54 5.92 -25.42 -14.66
CA ALA A 54 4.61 -25.21 -14.05
C ALA A 54 3.49 -25.25 -15.09
N SER A 55 3.67 -24.58 -16.24
CA SER A 55 2.70 -24.59 -17.34
C SER A 55 2.46 -25.99 -17.90
N SER A 56 3.51 -26.79 -18.07
CA SER A 56 3.40 -28.17 -18.52
C SER A 56 2.60 -29.03 -17.54
N SER A 57 2.76 -28.79 -16.23
CA SER A 57 2.01 -29.49 -15.18
C SER A 57 0.52 -29.09 -15.16
N SER A 58 0.23 -27.79 -15.27
CA SER A 58 -1.12 -27.24 -15.30
C SER A 58 -1.91 -27.66 -16.54
N LYS A 59 -1.28 -27.65 -17.72
CA LYS A 59 -1.87 -28.15 -18.98
C LYS A 59 -2.20 -29.63 -18.89
N LYS A 60 -1.30 -30.45 -18.33
CA LYS A 60 -1.52 -31.89 -18.12
C LYS A 60 -2.68 -32.18 -17.16
N LYS A 61 -3.02 -31.25 -16.26
CA LYS A 61 -4.14 -31.34 -15.31
C LYS A 61 -5.40 -30.56 -15.74
N GLY A 62 -5.45 -30.01 -16.96
CA GLY A 62 -6.62 -29.30 -17.49
C GLY A 62 -7.00 -28.02 -16.75
N ARG A 63 -6.07 -27.39 -16.01
CA ARG A 63 -6.38 -26.29 -15.06
C ARG A 63 -6.28 -24.86 -15.60
N GLY A 64 -6.28 -24.65 -16.92
CA GLY A 64 -6.28 -23.32 -17.54
C GLY A 64 -4.91 -22.61 -17.57
N GLU A 65 -4.90 -21.38 -18.11
CA GLU A 65 -3.69 -20.58 -18.36
C GLU A 65 -2.81 -20.41 -17.12
N THR A 66 -1.52 -20.70 -17.29
CA THR A 66 -0.50 -20.46 -16.27
C THR A 66 0.08 -19.08 -16.48
N VAL A 67 -0.09 -18.20 -15.49
CA VAL A 67 0.54 -16.88 -15.47
C VAL A 67 2.05 -17.07 -15.31
N SER A 68 2.83 -16.46 -16.19
CA SER A 68 4.29 -16.52 -16.11
C SER A 68 4.81 -15.78 -14.87
N ILE A 69 5.99 -16.18 -14.37
CA ILE A 69 6.60 -15.52 -13.22
C ILE A 69 6.87 -14.03 -13.51
N ASP A 70 7.26 -13.68 -14.74
CA ASP A 70 7.52 -12.29 -15.13
C ASP A 70 6.24 -11.44 -15.23
N GLU A 71 5.10 -12.03 -15.65
CA GLU A 71 3.78 -11.37 -15.56
C GLU A 71 3.38 -11.12 -14.11
N ALA A 72 3.63 -12.09 -13.21
CA ALA A 72 3.36 -11.92 -11.78
C ALA A 72 4.22 -10.82 -11.17
N VAL A 73 5.52 -10.75 -11.52
CA VAL A 73 6.42 -9.66 -11.13
C VAL A 73 5.88 -8.30 -11.58
N THR A 74 5.45 -8.19 -12.83
CA THR A 74 4.88 -6.95 -13.37
C THR A 74 3.62 -6.54 -12.61
N ARG A 75 2.74 -7.49 -12.30
CA ARG A 75 1.55 -7.23 -11.48
C ARG A 75 1.91 -6.75 -10.07
N TYR A 76 2.85 -7.41 -9.40
CA TYR A 76 3.27 -7.00 -8.05
C TYR A 76 3.90 -5.61 -8.02
N LYS A 77 4.72 -5.26 -9.03
CA LYS A 77 5.23 -3.89 -9.18
C LYS A 77 4.11 -2.86 -9.32
N GLY A 78 3.08 -3.16 -10.10
CA GLY A 78 1.89 -2.31 -10.23
C GLY A 78 1.15 -2.13 -8.90
N ILE A 79 0.96 -3.23 -8.15
CA ILE A 79 0.31 -3.19 -6.82
C ILE A 79 1.13 -2.32 -5.85
N ILE A 80 2.46 -2.50 -5.80
CA ILE A 80 3.34 -1.69 -4.96
C ILE A 80 3.24 -0.21 -5.32
N GLN A 81 3.18 0.12 -6.61
CA GLN A 81 3.02 1.51 -7.04
C GLN A 81 1.69 2.11 -6.56
N ASN A 82 0.60 1.35 -6.66
CA ASN A 82 -0.70 1.78 -6.14
C ASN A 82 -0.67 1.98 -4.62
N MET A 83 0.02 1.08 -3.89
CA MET A 83 0.21 1.22 -2.44
C MET A 83 1.02 2.48 -2.09
N LYS A 84 2.06 2.82 -2.86
CA LYS A 84 2.82 4.07 -2.68
C LYS A 84 1.95 5.31 -2.89
N ASN A 85 1.12 5.31 -3.92
CA ASN A 85 0.19 6.40 -4.18
C ASN A 85 -0.83 6.55 -3.04
N ALA A 86 -1.39 5.44 -2.56
CA ALA A 86 -2.32 5.44 -1.43
C ALA A 86 -1.68 5.98 -0.14
N ILE A 87 -0.42 5.65 0.15
CA ILE A 87 0.29 6.24 1.30
C ILE A 87 0.43 7.74 1.12
N ALA A 88 0.84 8.22 -0.05
CA ALA A 88 1.02 9.65 -0.32
C ALA A 88 -0.30 10.45 -0.18
N GLU A 89 -1.42 9.89 -0.64
CA GLU A 89 -2.75 10.49 -0.47
C GLU A 89 -3.13 10.63 1.01
N GLU A 90 -2.88 9.58 1.81
CA GLU A 90 -3.17 9.61 3.24
C GLU A 90 -2.23 10.55 4.01
N GLU A 91 -0.96 10.64 3.63
CA GLU A 91 0.00 11.61 4.19
C GLU A 91 -0.43 13.06 3.90
N GLN A 92 -0.92 13.33 2.68
CA GLN A 92 -1.47 14.64 2.34
C GLN A 92 -2.68 14.98 3.21
N ARG A 93 -3.58 14.01 3.43
CA ARG A 93 -4.76 14.20 4.28
C ARG A 93 -4.38 14.51 5.73
N VAL A 94 -3.34 13.88 6.27
CA VAL A 94 -2.80 14.22 7.60
C VAL A 94 -2.28 15.66 7.63
N GLU A 95 -1.60 16.12 6.59
CA GLU A 95 -1.10 17.49 6.51
C GLU A 95 -2.24 18.52 6.45
N GLU A 96 -3.35 18.21 5.79
CA GLU A 96 -4.55 19.04 5.79
C GLU A 96 -5.20 19.10 7.18
N LEU A 97 -5.30 17.97 7.88
CA LEU A 97 -5.81 17.91 9.25
C LEU A 97 -4.95 18.70 10.25
N LYS A 98 -3.62 18.67 10.10
CA LYS A 98 -2.70 19.49 10.91
C LYS A 98 -2.93 20.98 10.70
N LYS A 99 -3.14 21.41 9.44
CA LYS A 99 -3.47 22.81 9.12
C LYS A 99 -4.81 23.22 9.72
N GLU A 100 -5.82 22.35 9.64
CA GLU A 100 -7.12 22.58 10.28
C GLU A 100 -6.97 22.73 11.79
N LYS A 101 -6.21 21.84 12.43
CA LYS A 101 -5.93 21.88 13.88
C LYS A 101 -5.31 23.22 14.31
N VAL A 102 -4.26 23.68 13.62
CA VAL A 102 -3.63 24.97 13.90
C VAL A 102 -4.63 26.13 13.71
N GLY A 103 -5.48 26.07 12.68
CA GLY A 103 -6.54 27.07 12.46
C GLY A 103 -7.54 27.13 13.61
N LEU A 104 -7.97 25.97 14.11
CA LEU A 104 -8.90 25.85 15.24
C LEU A 104 -8.29 26.34 16.56
N GLU A 105 -7.02 26.01 16.82
CA GLU A 105 -6.29 26.48 18.00
C GLU A 105 -6.13 28.01 17.99
N ASN A 106 -5.82 28.61 16.83
CA ASN A 106 -5.71 30.06 16.69
C ASN A 106 -7.06 30.77 16.87
N TYR A 107 -8.16 30.17 16.39
CA TYR A 107 -9.51 30.70 16.55
C TYR A 107 -9.95 30.74 18.02
N GLU A 108 -9.60 29.74 18.83
CA GLU A 108 -9.89 29.75 20.27
C GLU A 108 -9.05 30.76 21.06
N ILE A 109 -7.85 31.10 20.60
CA ILE A 109 -6.97 32.08 21.26
C ILE A 109 -7.41 33.54 20.97
N GLY A 110 -8.32 33.76 20.02
CA GLY A 110 -8.93 35.07 19.78
C GLY A 110 -8.21 35.96 18.77
N ASN A 111 -7.65 35.36 17.71
CA ASN A 111 -7.27 36.08 16.49
C ASN A 111 -8.36 36.00 15.42
#